data_AF-A0A1K2IM68-F1
#
_entry.id   AF-A0A1K2IM68-F1
#
_cell.length_a   1.000
_cell.length_b   1.000
_cell.length_c   1.000
_cell.angle_alpha   90.00
_cell.angle_beta   90.00
_cell.angle_gamma   90.00
#
_symmetry.space_group_name_H-M   'P 1'
#
loop_
_entity.id
_entity.type
_entity.pdbx_description
1 polymer ?
#
loop_
_entity_poly.entity_id
_entity_poly.type
_entity_poly.pdbx_seq_one_letter_code
_entity_poly.pdbx_strand_id
1 'polypeptide(L)' 'METETKKTILTPPTVFNDWIPKKVVQEFFGYGNTKMSTFSLDYNIRTSKVGKRIFYNSSDILNLINKNIINVE' A
#
# COMPACT_ATOMS: atom_id res chain seq x y z
N MET A 1 12.85 7.48 41.29
CA MET A 1 12.76 8.31 40.07
C MET A 1 12.78 7.36 38.89
N GLU A 2 11.59 6.90 38.50
CA GLU A 2 11.44 5.99 37.36
C GLU A 2 11.59 6.81 36.08
N THR A 3 12.57 6.47 35.26
CA THR A 3 12.76 7.10 33.97
C THR A 3 11.75 6.51 32.99
N GLU A 4 10.69 7.27 32.70
CA GLU A 4 9.76 6.97 31.62
C GLU A 4 10.50 6.92 30.29
N THR A 5 10.67 5.72 29.76
CA THR A 5 11.17 5.48 28.41
C THR A 5 10.15 6.05 27.43
N LYS A 6 10.46 7.19 26.80
CA LYS A 6 9.69 7.73 25.68
C LYS A 6 9.52 6.63 24.62
N LYS A 7 8.32 6.07 24.52
CA LYS A 7 7.92 5.19 23.42
C LYS A 7 7.95 6.04 22.15
N THR A 8 8.99 5.86 21.32
CA THR A 8 9.06 6.49 20.01
C THR A 8 7.85 6.02 19.20
N ILE A 9 6.87 6.90 19.01
CA ILE A 9 5.77 6.68 18.10
C ILE A 9 6.40 6.67 16.71
N LEU A 10 6.50 5.50 16.10
CA LEU A 10 6.85 5.38 14.70
C LEU A 10 5.76 6.10 13.91
N THR A 11 6.00 7.33 13.48
CA THR A 11 5.19 7.94 12.43
C THR A 11 5.24 7.00 11.23
N PRO A 12 4.12 6.43 10.78
CA PRO A 12 4.12 5.52 9.65
C PRO A 12 4.74 6.23 8.44
N PRO A 13 5.48 5.50 7.58
CA PRO A 13 6.13 6.08 6.42
C PRO A 13 5.07 6.89 5.64
N THR A 14 5.31 8.19 5.59
CA THR A 14 4.39 9.19 5.08
C THR A 14 3.90 8.74 3.71
N VAL A 15 2.65 8.26 3.65
CA VAL A 15 1.95 8.12 2.38
C VAL A 15 2.00 9.51 1.77
N PHE A 16 2.51 9.64 0.53
CA PHE A 16 2.52 10.93 -0.15
C PHE A 16 1.07 11.23 -0.58
N ASN A 17 0.25 11.66 0.39
CA ASN A 17 -1.21 11.75 0.42
C ASN A 17 -1.94 10.55 -0.22
N ASP A 18 -1.92 10.44 -1.54
CA ASP A 18 -2.65 9.43 -2.31
C ASP A 18 -1.75 8.36 -2.95
N TRP A 19 -0.44 8.41 -2.74
CA TRP A 19 0.52 7.51 -3.40
C TRP A 19 1.21 6.57 -2.42
N ILE A 20 1.00 5.28 -2.63
CA ILE A 20 1.55 4.20 -1.81
C ILE A 20 2.72 3.53 -2.54
N PRO A 21 3.92 3.41 -1.94
CA PRO A 21 5.06 2.76 -2.58
C PRO A 21 4.78 1.28 -2.91
N LYS A 22 5.32 0.78 -4.02
CA LYS A 22 5.18 -0.63 -4.43
C LYS A 22 5.50 -1.62 -3.33
N LYS A 23 6.56 -1.38 -2.55
CA LYS A 23 6.96 -2.28 -1.45
C LYS A 23 5.85 -2.43 -0.40
N VAL A 24 5.18 -1.34 -0.05
CA VAL A 24 4.09 -1.35 0.94
C VAL A 24 2.88 -2.12 0.41
N VAL A 25 2.49 -1.87 -0.85
CA VAL A 25 1.38 -2.62 -1.48
C VAL A 25 1.71 -4.11 -1.61
N GLN A 26 2.95 -4.41 -2.01
CA GLN A 26 3.42 -5.78 -2.16
C GLN A 26 3.37 -6.56 -0.84
N GLU A 27 3.86 -5.94 0.24
CA GLU A 27 3.86 -6.52 1.58
C GLU A 27 2.43 -6.68 2.11
N PHE A 28 1.59 -5.65 1.96
CA PHE A 28 0.21 -5.66 2.42
C PHE A 28 -0.63 -6.81 1.84
N PHE A 29 -0.54 -7.03 0.52
CA PHE A 29 -1.28 -8.10 -0.14
C PHE A 29 -0.54 -9.45 -0.15
N GLY A 30 0.70 -9.52 0.35
CA GLY A 30 1.53 -10.73 0.30
C GLY A 30 1.88 -11.18 -1.12
N TYR A 31 2.03 -10.25 -2.06
CA TYR A 31 2.24 -10.57 -3.48
C TYR A 31 3.71 -10.77 -3.84
N GLY A 32 3.96 -11.74 -4.71
CA GLY A 32 5.27 -11.96 -5.33
C GLY A 32 5.59 -10.94 -6.44
N ASN A 33 6.86 -10.89 -6.86
CA ASN A 33 7.32 -9.96 -7.90
C ASN A 33 6.54 -10.10 -9.22
N THR A 34 6.19 -11.33 -9.61
CA THR A 34 5.40 -11.63 -10.80
C THR A 34 4.00 -11.01 -10.72
N LYS A 35 3.29 -11.19 -9.60
CA LYS A 35 1.96 -10.60 -9.43
C LYS A 35 2.03 -9.08 -9.38
N MET A 36 3.10 -8.53 -8.78
CA MET A 36 3.34 -7.08 -8.79
C MET A 36 3.70 -6.49 -10.15
N SER A 37 4.10 -7.27 -11.16
CA SER A 37 4.38 -6.74 -12.49
C SER A 37 3.11 -6.49 -13.31
N THR A 38 2.03 -7.21 -13.00
CA THR A 38 0.74 -7.07 -13.69
C THR A 38 -0.33 -6.38 -12.83
N PHE A 39 -0.11 -6.25 -11.51
CA PHE A 39 -1.05 -5.67 -10.54
C PHE A 39 -1.80 -4.40 -11.01
N SER A 40 -1.11 -3.40 -11.56
CA SER A 40 -1.76 -2.18 -12.01
C SER A 40 -2.65 -2.36 -13.22
N LEU A 41 -2.30 -3.30 -14.10
CA LEU A 41 -3.09 -3.62 -15.30
C LEU A 41 -4.30 -4.47 -14.91
N ASP A 42 -4.07 -5.53 -14.13
CA ASP A 42 -5.10 -6.49 -13.72
C ASP A 42 -6.25 -5.82 -12.96
N TYR A 43 -5.93 -4.84 -12.12
CA TYR A 43 -6.90 -4.15 -11.26
C TYR A 43 -7.21 -2.71 -11.71
N ASN A 44 -6.68 -2.27 -12.86
CA ASN A 44 -6.84 -0.90 -13.37
C ASN A 44 -6.49 0.18 -12.32
N ILE A 45 -5.29 0.06 -11.72
CA ILE A 45 -4.80 0.96 -10.67
C ILE A 45 -3.86 2.00 -11.26
N ARG A 46 -4.14 3.27 -11.02
CA ARG A 46 -3.26 4.38 -11.43
C ARG A 46 -1.90 4.23 -10.77
N THR A 47 -0.87 4.34 -11.59
CA THR A 47 0.52 4.11 -11.20
C THR A 47 1.38 5.30 -11.57
N SER A 48 2.21 5.74 -10.63
CA SER A 48 3.25 6.76 -10.86
C SER A 48 4.62 6.11 -10.76
N LYS A 49 5.50 6.41 -11.72
CA LYS A 49 6.87 5.89 -11.77
C LYS A 49 7.86 7.04 -11.71
N VAL A 50 8.73 7.02 -10.71
CA VAL A 50 9.82 7.99 -10.53
C VAL A 50 11.13 7.22 -10.53
N GLY A 51 11.83 7.25 -11.67
CA GLY A 51 13.03 6.43 -11.89
C GLY A 51 12.71 4.94 -11.75
N LYS A 52 13.35 4.28 -10.76
CA LYS A 52 13.15 2.86 -10.44
C LYS A 52 12.04 2.61 -9.40
N ARG A 53 11.43 3.66 -8.84
CA ARG A 53 10.38 3.56 -7.82
C ARG A 53 9.01 3.61 -8.48
N ILE A 54 8.11 2.75 -8.00
CA ILE A 54 6.72 2.65 -8.44
C ILE A 54 5.82 2.98 -7.24
N PHE A 55 4.77 3.74 -7.49
CA PHE A 55 3.77 4.14 -6.53
C PHE A 55 2.37 3.88 -7.10
N TYR A 56 1.45 3.43 -6.25
CA TYR A 56 0.07 3.10 -6.61
C TYR A 56 -0.89 4.06 -5.92
N ASN A 57 -1.97 4.42 -6.59
CA ASN A 57 -2.97 5.32 -6.01
C ASN A 57 -3.80 4.62 -4.92
N SER A 58 -3.91 5.25 -3.75
CA SER A 58 -4.59 4.71 -2.57
C SER A 58 -6.11 4.55 -2.80
N SER A 59 -6.76 5.49 -3.48
CA SER A 59 -8.20 5.45 -3.76
C SER A 59 -8.56 4.26 -4.65
N ASP A 60 -7.72 3.96 -5.64
CA ASP A 60 -7.94 2.81 -6.53
C ASP A 60 -7.78 1.48 -5.79
N ILE A 61 -6.83 1.40 -4.84
CA ILE A 61 -6.65 0.25 -3.96
C ILE A 61 -7.85 0.08 -3.02
N LEU A 62 -8.36 1.17 -2.45
CA LEU A 62 -9.57 1.14 -1.61
C LEU A 62 -10.78 0.65 -2.43
N ASN A 63 -10.93 1.13 -3.66
CA ASN A 63 -11.97 0.66 -4.58
C ASN A 63 -11.83 -0.85 -4.89
N LEU A 64 -10.60 -1.35 -5.04
CA LEU A 64 -10.35 -2.77 -5.22
C LEU A 64 -10.83 -3.58 -3.99
N ILE A 65 -10.50 -3.13 -2.78
CA ILE A 65 -10.91 -3.80 -1.53
C ILE A 65 -12.45 -3.81 -1.43
N ASN A 66 -13.09 -2.66 -1.66
CA ASN A 66 -14.54 -2.53 -1.58
C ASN A 66 -15.28 -3.43 -2.58
N LYS A 67 -14.71 -3.66 -3.76
CA LYS A 67 -15.26 -4.60 -4.77
C LYS A 67 -15.15 -6.07 -4.37
N ASN A 68 -14.31 -6.40 -3.39
CA ASN A 68 -14.05 -7.77 -2.94
C ASN A 68 -14.59 -8.03 -1.52
N ILE A 69 -15.53 -7.21 -1.03
CA ILE A 69 -16.24 -7.48 0.22
C ILE A 69 -17.08 -8.73 0.03
N ILE A 70 -16.83 -9.76 0.84
CA ILE A 70 -17.63 -10.97 0.92
C ILE A 70 -18.52 -10.80 2.14
N ASN A 71 -19.85 -10.81 1.95
CA ASN A 71 -20.77 -10.89 3.08
C ASN A 71 -20.70 -12.33 3.62
N VAL A 72 -20.18 -12.48 4.83
CA VAL A 72 -20.18 -13.75 5.54
C VAL A 72 -21.51 -13.82 6.30
N GLU A 73 -22.40 -14.72 5.86
CA GLU A 73 -23.65 -15.07 6.57
C GLU A 73 -23.37 -16.03 7.74
#